data_AF-A0A1E7ZAI7-F1
#
_entry.id   AF-A0A1E7ZAI7-F1
#
_cell.length_a   1.000
_cell.length_b   1.000
_cell.length_c   1.000
_cell.angle_alpha   90.00
_cell.angle_beta   90.00
_cell.angle_gamma   90.00
#
_symmetry.space_group_name_H-M   'P 1'
#
loop_
_entity.id
_entity.type
_entity.pdbx_description
1 polymer ?
#
loop_
_entity_poly.entity_id
_entity_poly.type
_entity_poly.pdbx_seq_one_letter_code
_entity_poly.pdbx_strand_id
1 'polypeptide(L)' 'MKFGKLSTSEKVALVQQIWDSVAQDDSSEIEISSEHQKELDARLSKLKTNPSSELDWSTIKARATDI' A
#
# COMPACT_ATOMS: atom_id res chain seq x y z
N MET A 1 -25.17 -9.08 -4.48
CA MET A 1 -24.54 -9.81 -3.36
C MET A 1 -24.84 -9.07 -2.05
N LYS A 2 -25.18 -9.75 -0.95
CA LYS A 2 -25.27 -9.11 0.38
C LYS A 2 -23.88 -9.13 1.04
N PHE A 3 -23.24 -7.97 1.17
CA PHE A 3 -21.87 -7.82 1.68
C PHE A 3 -21.63 -8.51 3.03
N GLY A 4 -22.65 -8.52 3.90
CA GLY A 4 -22.59 -9.18 5.22
C GLY A 4 -22.52 -10.72 5.18
N LYS A 5 -22.74 -11.36 4.03
CA LYS A 5 -22.68 -12.82 3.87
C LYS A 5 -21.33 -13.34 3.38
N LEU A 6 -20.41 -12.45 3.02
CA LEU A 6 -19.08 -12.82 2.55
C LEU A 6 -18.16 -13.13 3.73
N SER A 7 -17.38 -14.20 3.62
CA SER A 7 -16.22 -14.45 4.47
C SER A 7 -15.20 -13.31 4.33
N THR A 8 -14.25 -13.24 5.25
CA THR A 8 -13.17 -12.23 5.19
C THR A 8 -12.37 -12.35 3.88
N SER A 9 -12.03 -13.56 3.45
CA SER A 9 -11.29 -13.78 2.20
C SER A 9 -12.08 -13.32 0.96
N GLU A 10 -13.38 -13.58 0.92
CA GLU A 10 -14.25 -13.12 -0.18
C GLU A 10 -14.39 -11.60 -0.18
N LYS A 11 -14.41 -10.95 0.99
CA LYS A 11 -14.38 -9.48 1.08
C LYS A 11 -13.07 -8.91 0.54
N VAL A 12 -11.94 -9.51 0.90
CA VAL A 12 -10.62 -9.09 0.38
C VAL A 12 -10.57 -9.26 -1.15
N ALA A 13 -11.03 -10.39 -1.67
CA ALA A 13 -11.09 -10.64 -3.10
C ALA A 13 -12.00 -9.62 -3.82
N LEU A 14 -13.17 -9.33 -3.26
CA LEU A 14 -14.08 -8.32 -3.82
C LEU A 14 -13.49 -6.91 -3.80
N VAL A 15 -12.80 -6.52 -2.72
CA VAL A 15 -12.11 -5.22 -2.64
C VAL A 15 -11.03 -5.13 -3.71
N GLN A 16 -10.24 -6.20 -3.89
CA GLN A 16 -9.23 -6.25 -4.95
C GLN A 16 -9.88 -6.08 -6.34
N GLN A 17 -10.95 -6.81 -6.63
CA GLN A 17 -11.66 -6.71 -7.91
C GLN A 17 -12.22 -5.31 -8.17
N ILE A 18 -12.76 -4.65 -7.14
CA ILE A 18 -13.24 -3.26 -7.26
C ILE A 18 -12.06 -2.33 -7.54
N TRP A 19 -10.95 -2.50 -6.83
CA TRP A 19 -9.76 -1.67 -7.01
C TRP A 19 -9.15 -1.83 -8.40
N ASP A 20 -9.06 -3.06 -8.90
CA ASP A 20 -8.58 -3.35 -10.26
C ASP A 20 -9.48 -2.71 -11.32
N SER A 21 -10.81 -2.71 -11.11
CA SER A 21 -11.76 -2.04 -12.00
C SER A 21 -11.57 -0.52 -12.01
N VAL A 22 -11.42 0.10 -10.84
CA VAL A 22 -11.17 1.55 -10.73
C VAL A 22 -9.86 1.93 -11.42
N ALA A 23 -8.80 1.14 -11.19
CA ALA A 23 -7.49 1.37 -11.81
C ALA A 23 -7.51 1.23 -13.34
N GLN A 24 -8.46 0.48 -13.90
CA GLN A 24 -8.65 0.32 -15.35
C GLN A 24 -9.51 1.44 -15.97
N ASP A 25 -10.48 1.97 -15.21
CA ASP A 25 -11.39 3.04 -15.68
C ASP A 25 -10.78 4.44 -15.53
N ASP A 26 -9.97 4.68 -14.49
CA ASP A 26 -9.26 5.94 -14.28
C ASP A 26 -8.11 6.08 -15.28
N SER A 27 -8.44 6.63 -16.45
CA SER A 27 -7.52 6.91 -17.57
C SER A 27 -6.47 7.99 -17.26
N SER A 28 -6.51 8.60 -16.08
CA SER A 28 -5.45 9.47 -15.59
C SER A 28 -4.37 8.60 -14.97
N GLU A 29 -3.40 8.19 -15.79
CA GLU A 29 -2.16 7.59 -15.31
C GLU A 29 -1.57 8.53 -14.25
N ILE A 30 -1.70 8.16 -12.97
CA ILE A 30 -1.13 8.94 -11.88
C ILE A 30 0.39 8.76 -11.99
N GLU A 31 1.02 9.69 -12.71
CA GLU A 31 2.46 9.66 -12.91
C GLU A 31 3.17 9.83 -11.55
N ILE A 32 4.00 8.86 -11.20
CA ILE A 32 4.90 9.03 -10.07
C ILE A 32 6.00 9.98 -10.50
N SER A 33 6.07 11.16 -9.87
CA SER A 33 7.11 12.14 -10.13
C SER A 33 8.51 11.51 -9.97
N SER A 34 9.48 12.00 -10.74
CA SER A 34 10.87 11.55 -10.65
C SER A 34 11.46 11.74 -9.24
N GLU A 35 11.01 12.76 -8.52
CA GLU A 35 11.39 13.03 -7.13
C GLU A 35 10.92 11.91 -6.19
N HIS A 36 9.68 11.46 -6.33
CA HIS A 36 9.16 10.35 -5.53
C HIS A 36 9.89 9.04 -5.83
N GLN A 37 10.17 8.75 -7.10
CA GLN A 37 10.95 7.55 -7.48
C GLN A 37 12.34 7.59 -6.86
N LYS A 38 13.02 8.74 -6.94
CA LYS A 38 14.37 8.92 -6.38
C LYS A 38 14.41 8.74 -4.86
N GLU A 39 13.38 9.21 -4.15
CA GLU A 39 13.26 9.00 -2.70
C GLU A 39 13.04 7.52 -2.36
N LEU A 40 12.20 6.80 -3.12
CA LEU A 40 11.99 5.37 -2.92
C LEU A 40 13.28 4.57 -3.13
N ASP A 41 14.03 4.87 -4.20
CA ASP A 41 15.33 4.25 -4.48
C ASP A 41 16.36 4.52 -3.38
N ALA A 42 16.39 5.75 -2.87
CA ALA A 42 17.27 6.13 -1.75
C ALA A 42 16.92 5.34 -0.47
N ARG A 43 15.62 5.22 -0.13
CA ARG A 43 15.16 4.44 1.02
C ARG A 43 15.49 2.96 0.87
N LEU A 44 15.28 2.40 -0.32
CA LEU A 44 15.59 1.01 -0.59
C LEU A 44 17.10 0.73 -0.51
N SER A 45 17.93 1.64 -1.01
CA SER A 45 19.40 1.54 -0.91
C SER A 45 19.89 1.66 0.53
N LYS A 46 19.29 2.56 1.31
CA LYS A 46 19.56 2.69 2.74
C LYS A 46 19.17 1.43 3.50
N LEU A 47 18.04 0.82 3.15
CA LEU A 47 17.62 -0.44 3.76
C LEU A 47 18.60 -1.58 3.47
N LYS A 48 19.05 -1.70 2.21
CA LYS A 48 20.06 -2.71 1.81
C LYS A 48 21.38 -2.55 2.56
N THR A 49 21.81 -1.32 2.81
CA THR A 49 23.07 -1.02 3.52
C THR A 49 22.92 -1.02 5.04
N ASN A 50 21.70 -0.84 5.55
CA ASN A 50 21.39 -0.91 6.97
C ASN A 50 20.03 -1.60 7.23
N PRO A 51 19.98 -2.94 7.26
CA PRO A 51 18.75 -3.70 7.51
C PRO A 51 18.11 -3.42 8.88
N SER A 52 18.88 -2.91 9.85
CA SER A 52 18.34 -2.54 11.18
C SER A 52 17.47 -1.29 11.16
N SER A 53 17.36 -0.61 10.02
CA SER A 53 16.49 0.55 9.84
C SER A 53 15.03 0.20 9.52
N GLU A 54 14.70 -1.08 9.42
CA GLU A 54 13.33 -1.55 9.31
C GLU A 54 12.53 -1.20 10.56
N LEU A 55 11.27 -0.80 10.35
CA LEU A 55 10.29 -0.70 11.43
C LEU A 55 9.28 -1.82 11.22
N ASP A 56 9.04 -2.59 12.27
CA ASP A 56 7.96 -3.56 12.25
C ASP A 56 6.60 -2.85 12.14
N TRP A 57 5.63 -3.57 11.60
CA TRP A 57 4.29 -3.02 11.38
C TRP A 57 3.58 -2.64 12.69
N SER A 58 3.87 -3.34 13.80
CA SER A 58 3.33 -2.97 15.11
C SER A 58 3.78 -1.58 15.56
N THR A 59 5.05 -1.24 15.36
CA THR A 59 5.67 0.04 15.69
C THR A 59 5.09 1.15 14.82
N ILE A 60 4.92 0.88 13.52
CA ILE A 60 4.29 1.84 12.59
C ILE A 60 2.83 2.08 12.99
N LYS A 61 2.08 1.01 13.27
CA LYS A 61 0.68 1.10 13.65
C LYS A 61 0.49 1.87 14.95
N ALA A 62 1.32 1.63 15.96
CA ALA A 62 1.30 2.35 17.23
C ALA A 62 1.47 3.87 17.01
N ARG A 63 2.43 4.27 16.17
CA ARG A 63 2.66 5.69 15.82
C ARG A 63 1.49 6.32 15.07
N ALA A 64 0.85 5.58 14.17
CA ALA A 64 -0.27 6.08 13.38
C ALA A 64 -1.56 6.26 14.20
N THR A 65 -1.70 5.53 15.30
CA THR A 65 -2.86 5.62 16.21
C THR A 65 -2.65 6.61 17.37
N ASP A 66 -1.43 7.14 17.53
CA ASP A 66 -1.07 8.15 18.55
C ASP A 66 -1.32 9.61 18.07
N ILE A 67 -2.02 9.79 16.95
CA ILE A 67 -2.39 11.10 16.35
C ILE A 67 -3.89 11.36 16.53
#